data_AF-A0A401TIG4-F1
#
_entry.id   AF-A0A401TIG4-F1
#
_cell.length_a   1.000
_cell.length_b   1.000
_cell.length_c   1.000
_cell.angle_alpha   90.00
_cell.angle_beta   90.00
_cell.angle_gamma   90.00
#
_symmetry.space_group_name_H-M   'P 1'
#
loop_
_entity.id
_entity.type
_entity.pdbx_description
1 polymer ?
#
loop_
_entity_poly.entity_id
_entity_poly.type
_entity_poly.pdbx_seq_one_letter_code
_entity_poly.pdbx_strand_id
1 'polypeptide(L)'
;MFQSSWSDFADFEKIFVRISNTISEYVMQHWQEDFMFGYQFLNGCNPVIFKKCNTLPEKFPVTNEMVQICLERQMTLEEEIE
;
A
#
# COMPACT_ATOMS: atom_id res chain seq x y z
N MET A 1 -26.56 -4.26 17.93
CA MET A 1 -26.28 -2.82 17.85
C MET A 1 -24.92 -2.68 17.17
N PHE A 2 -24.91 -2.65 15.83
CA PHE A 2 -23.73 -2.58 14.96
C PHE A 2 -24.04 -1.79 13.66
N GLN A 3 -25.07 -0.94 13.69
CA GLN A 3 -25.69 -0.32 12.50
C GLN A 3 -25.26 1.14 12.29
N SER A 4 -24.32 1.64 13.10
CA SER A 4 -23.84 3.02 13.01
C SER A 4 -22.42 3.02 12.42
N SER A 5 -22.26 3.69 11.29
CA SER A 5 -20.96 3.97 10.68
C SER A 5 -20.36 5.26 11.25
N TRP A 6 -19.04 5.42 11.12
CA TRP A 6 -18.40 6.73 11.27
C TRP A 6 -18.97 7.70 10.24
N SER A 7 -19.20 8.96 10.63
CA SER A 7 -19.68 9.96 9.69
C SER A 7 -18.61 10.39 8.68
N ASP A 8 -17.36 10.42 9.12
CA ASP A 8 -16.17 10.76 8.36
C ASP A 8 -14.90 10.24 9.07
N PHE A 9 -13.72 10.52 8.53
CA PHE A 9 -12.45 10.14 9.16
C PHE A 9 -12.21 10.85 10.49
N ALA A 10 -12.61 12.12 10.64
CA ALA A 10 -12.40 12.89 11.86
C ALA A 10 -13.22 12.35 13.04
N ASP A 11 -14.36 11.71 12.76
CA ASP A 11 -15.17 11.01 13.75
C ASP A 11 -14.40 9.83 14.38
N PHE A 12 -13.78 8.99 13.55
CA PHE A 12 -12.92 7.90 14.03
C PHE A 12 -11.63 8.43 14.69
N GLU A 13 -11.01 9.46 14.11
CA GLU A 13 -9.77 10.05 14.59
C GLU A 13 -9.86 10.49 16.06
N LYS A 14 -10.99 11.08 16.48
CA LYS A 14 -11.23 11.51 17.88
C LYS A 14 -11.06 10.38 18.90
N ILE A 15 -11.33 9.15 18.51
CA ILE A 15 -11.18 7.97 19.36
C ILE A 15 -9.77 7.41 19.21
N PHE A 16 -9.28 7.35 17.98
CA PHE A 16 -7.95 6.83 17.66
C PHE A 16 -6.82 7.56 18.41
N VAL A 17 -6.83 8.90 18.44
CA VAL A 17 -5.78 9.70 19.11
C VAL A 17 -5.68 9.48 20.63
N ARG A 18 -6.69 8.86 21.24
CA ARG A 18 -6.69 8.55 22.68
C ARG A 18 -5.99 7.24 23.01
N ILE A 19 -5.81 6.38 22.01
CA ILE A 19 -5.29 5.01 22.15
C ILE A 19 -4.08 4.76 21.26
N SER A 20 -3.62 5.78 20.54
CA SER A 20 -2.52 5.68 19.60
C SER A 20 -1.16 5.51 20.28
N ASN A 21 -0.21 5.00 19.51
CA ASN A 21 1.21 5.03 19.80
C ASN A 21 1.97 5.64 18.60
N THR A 22 3.29 5.76 18.73
CA THR A 22 4.15 6.37 17.70
C THR A 22 3.96 5.77 16.31
N ILE A 23 3.89 4.45 16.18
CA ILE A 23 3.75 3.77 14.88
C ILE A 23 2.35 4.01 14.32
N SER A 24 1.30 3.91 15.15
CA SER A 24 -0.07 4.07 14.68
C SER A 24 -0.37 5.53 14.27
N GLU A 25 0.17 6.52 14.99
CA GLU A 25 0.11 7.94 14.59
C GLU A 25 0.82 8.19 13.27
N TYR A 26 2.01 7.61 13.08
CA TYR A 26 2.73 7.69 11.81
C TYR A 26 1.90 7.11 10.66
N VAL A 27 1.30 5.93 10.85
CA VAL A 27 0.38 5.35 9.86
C VAL A 27 -0.81 6.27 9.60
N MET A 28 -1.44 6.85 10.62
CA MET A 28 -2.56 7.80 10.44
C MET A 28 -2.18 9.00 9.56
N GLN A 29 -0.94 9.47 9.62
CA GLN A 29 -0.44 10.58 8.80
C GLN A 29 -0.06 10.15 7.38
N HIS A 30 0.43 8.92 7.20
CA HIS A 30 1.06 8.47 5.95
C HIS A 30 0.31 7.33 5.22
N TRP A 31 -0.84 6.86 5.70
CA TRP A 31 -1.53 5.68 5.14
C TRP A 31 -1.97 5.83 3.68
N GLN A 32 -2.09 7.07 3.17
CA GLN A 32 -2.43 7.35 1.77
C GLN A 32 -1.20 7.44 0.85
N GLU A 33 0.01 7.28 1.39
CA GLU A 33 1.25 7.33 0.61
C GLU A 33 1.62 5.95 0.08
N ASP A 34 1.89 5.84 -1.22
CA ASP A 34 2.31 4.58 -1.86
C ASP A 34 3.57 3.99 -1.21
N PHE A 35 4.48 4.86 -0.75
CA PHE A 35 5.66 4.44 0.00
C PHE A 35 5.28 3.68 1.29
N MET A 36 4.37 4.23 2.10
CA MET A 36 3.94 3.60 3.34
C MET A 36 3.12 2.33 3.08
N PHE A 37 2.32 2.31 2.01
CA PHE A 37 1.63 1.11 1.56
C PHE A 37 2.65 0.00 1.21
N GLY A 38 3.66 0.32 0.40
CA GLY A 38 4.75 -0.60 0.03
C GLY A 38 5.59 -1.07 1.23
N TYR A 39 5.97 -0.15 2.12
CA TYR A 39 6.81 -0.40 3.28
C TYR A 39 6.24 -1.51 4.20
N GLN A 40 4.92 -1.55 4.36
CA GLN A 40 4.24 -2.53 5.22
C GLN A 40 4.37 -3.98 4.72
N PHE A 41 4.57 -4.20 3.41
CA PHE A 41 4.79 -5.55 2.89
C PHE A 41 6.13 -6.17 3.32
N LEU A 42 7.08 -5.36 3.78
CA LEU A 42 8.40 -5.80 4.23
C LEU A 42 8.62 -5.61 5.74
N ASN A 43 8.01 -4.59 6.34
CA ASN A 43 8.27 -4.19 7.74
C ASN A 43 7.00 -4.03 8.59
N GLY A 44 5.81 -4.26 8.01
CA GLY A 44 4.54 -4.16 8.70
C GLY A 44 4.20 -5.41 9.51
N CYS A 45 2.92 -5.56 9.84
CA CYS A 45 2.46 -6.66 10.70
C CYS A 45 2.44 -8.04 10.01
N ASN A 46 2.53 -8.10 8.67
CA ASN A 46 2.50 -9.36 7.92
C ASN A 46 3.54 -9.41 6.77
N PRO A 47 4.86 -9.41 7.09
CA PRO A 47 5.93 -9.24 6.11
C PRO A 47 6.38 -10.57 5.45
N VAL A 48 5.44 -11.46 5.11
CA VAL A 48 5.77 -12.84 4.65
C VAL A 48 5.21 -13.20 3.28
N ILE A 49 4.41 -12.32 2.67
CA ILE A 49 3.69 -12.61 1.42
C ILE A 49 4.44 -12.09 0.18
N PHE A 50 5.17 -10.98 0.31
CA PHE A 50 5.81 -10.31 -0.83
C PHE A 50 6.99 -11.13 -1.38
N LYS A 51 7.06 -11.26 -2.70
CA LYS A 51 8.08 -12.05 -3.42
C LYS A 51 8.45 -11.36 -4.73
N LYS A 52 9.71 -11.50 -5.18
CA LYS A 52 10.14 -11.05 -6.51
C LYS A 52 9.29 -11.78 -7.56
N CYS A 53 8.66 -11.01 -8.45
CA CYS A 53 8.01 -11.52 -9.65
C CYS A 53 9.07 -11.71 -10.72
N ASN A 54 9.21 -12.93 -11.28
CA ASN A 54 10.11 -13.20 -12.41
C ASN A 54 9.32 -13.39 -13.72
N THR A 55 7.99 -13.44 -13.65
CA THR A 55 7.09 -13.57 -14.81
C THR A 55 5.69 -13.12 -14.39
N LEU A 56 5.05 -12.24 -15.17
CA LEU A 56 3.69 -11.82 -14.90
C LEU A 56 2.71 -13.01 -15.02
N PRO A 57 1.82 -13.22 -14.03
CA PRO A 57 0.76 -14.21 -14.16
C PRO A 57 -0.17 -13.88 -15.33
N GLU A 58 -0.51 -14.86 -16.18
CA GLU A 58 -1.40 -14.66 -17.34
C GLU A 58 -2.77 -14.05 -16.97
N LYS A 59 -3.26 -14.38 -15.77
CA LYS A 59 -4.51 -13.84 -15.22
C LYS A 59 -4.42 -12.40 -14.73
N PHE A 60 -3.24 -11.78 -14.76
CA PHE A 60 -3.00 -10.40 -14.35
C PHE A 60 -2.35 -9.60 -15.50
N PRO A 61 -3.14 -9.23 -16.52
CA PRO A 61 -2.64 -8.67 -17.78
C PRO A 61 -2.32 -7.17 -17.66
N VAL A 62 -1.37 -6.83 -16.79
CA VAL A 62 -0.81 -5.47 -16.73
C VAL A 62 0.07 -5.26 -17.96
N THR A 63 -0.10 -4.13 -18.65
CA THR A 63 0.70 -3.78 -19.83
C THR A 63 1.72 -2.69 -19.49
N ASN A 64 2.77 -2.59 -20.31
CA ASN A 64 3.78 -1.54 -20.19
C ASN A 64 3.15 -0.13 -20.19
N GLU A 65 2.15 0.14 -21.04
CA GLU A 65 1.52 1.45 -21.16
C GLU A 65 0.80 1.88 -19.88
N MET A 66 0.27 0.92 -19.11
CA MET A 66 -0.42 1.18 -17.85
C MET A 66 0.52 1.69 -16.76
N VAL A 67 1.79 1.27 -16.79
CA VAL A 67 2.75 1.47 -15.69
C VAL A 67 3.98 2.27 -16.08
N GLN A 68 4.15 2.63 -17.35
CA GLN A 68 5.34 3.34 -17.85
C GLN A 68 5.70 4.59 -17.04
N ILE A 69 4.70 5.30 -16.49
CA ILE A 69 4.93 6.52 -15.70
C ILE A 69 5.52 6.22 -14.31
N CYS A 70 5.41 4.98 -13.86
CA CYS A 70 5.94 4.50 -12.58
C CYS A 70 7.32 3.86 -12.73
N LEU A 71 7.77 3.56 -13.95
CA LEU A 71 9.07 2.93 -14.21
C LEU A 71 10.15 4.00 -14.35
N GLU A 72 11.19 3.92 -13.53
CA GLU A 72 12.19 5.01 -13.43
C GLU A 72 13.46 4.75 -14.25
N ARG A 73 13.66 3.52 -14.74
CA ARG A 73 14.92 3.09 -15.38
C ARG A 73 14.90 3.17 -16.91
N GLN A 74 13.85 3.77 -17.48
CA GLN A 74 13.63 3.85 -18.94
C GLN A 74 13.63 2.46 -19.61
N MET A 75 13.17 1.45 -18.88
CA MET A 75 13.00 0.07 -19.31
C MET A 75 11.50 -0.23 -19.48
N THR A 76 11.15 -1.21 -20.32
CA THR A 76 9.77 -1.70 -20.38
C THR A 76 9.42 -2.51 -19.13
N LEU A 77 8.13 -2.75 -18.91
CA LEU A 77 7.66 -3.62 -17.83
C LEU A 77 8.31 -5.00 -17.89
N GLU A 78 8.44 -5.57 -19.08
CA GLU A 78 9.05 -6.89 -19.30
C GLU A 78 10.54 -6.89 -18.92
N GLU A 79 11.27 -5.83 -19.27
CA GLU A 79 12.68 -5.64 -18.93
C GLU A 79 12.92 -5.44 -17.42
N GLU A 80 12.00 -4.78 -16.69
CA GLU A 80 12.10 -4.61 -15.23
C GLU A 80 11.83 -5.90 -14.43
N ILE A 81 11.15 -6.88 -15.04
CA ILE A 81 10.84 -8.18 -14.41
C ILE A 81 12.03 -9.15 -14.49
N GLU A 82 12.82 -9.05 -15.56
CA GLU A 82 14.03 -9.88 -15.81
C GLU A 82 15.10 -9.63 -14.72
#